data_AF-A0AAD8BUE8-F1
#
_entry.id   AF-A0AAD8BUE8-F1
#
_cell.length_a   1.000
_cell.length_b   1.000
_cell.length_c   1.000
_cell.angle_alpha   90.00
_cell.angle_beta   90.00
_cell.angle_gamma   90.00
#
_symmetry.space_group_name_H-M   'P 1'
#
loop_
_entity.id
_entity.type
_entity.pdbx_description
1 polymer ?
#
loop_
_entity_poly.entity_id
_entity_poly.type
_entity_poly.pdbx_seq_one_letter_code
_entity_poly.pdbx_strand_id
1 'polypeptide(L)' 'TCGKGSVYDGKYCQPCPKGTYQKYDSAKRCTPCPSGWRSRHMGLISVEECFSLELEGDKRE' A
#
# COMPACT_ATOMS: atom_id res chain seq x y z
N THR A 1 13.11 1.11 12.97
CA THR A 1 12.49 1.94 11.91
C THR A 1 11.59 1.05 11.08
N CYS A 2 10.43 1.53 10.62
CA CYS A 2 9.54 0.71 9.80
C CYS A 2 10.06 0.67 8.35
N GLY A 3 10.06 -0.52 7.75
CA GLY A 3 10.41 -0.69 6.35
C GLY A 3 9.35 -0.13 5.40
N LYS A 4 9.65 -0.14 4.10
CA LYS A 4 8.68 0.19 3.05
C LYS A 4 7.39 -0.62 3.19
N GLY A 5 6.28 -0.02 2.77
CA GLY A 5 4.96 -0.63 2.92
C GLY A 5 4.46 -0.69 4.35
N SER A 6 5.19 -0.16 5.34
CA SER A 6 4.75 -0.08 6.72
C SER A 6 5.04 1.29 7.32
N VAL A 7 4.14 1.74 8.19
CA VAL A 7 4.24 3.03 8.88
C VAL A 7 4.17 2.83 10.37
N TYR A 8 4.78 3.74 11.11
CA TYR A 8 4.74 3.68 12.56
C TYR A 8 3.45 4.35 13.07
N ASP A 9 2.56 3.55 13.68
CA ASP A 9 1.28 4.02 14.24
C ASP A 9 1.41 4.49 15.71
N GLY A 10 2.65 4.61 16.23
CA GLY A 10 2.89 4.98 17.63
C GLY A 10 3.04 3.80 18.59
N LYS A 11 2.75 2.56 18.15
CA LYS A 11 2.93 1.34 18.95
C LYS A 11 3.73 0.26 18.22
N TYR A 12 3.41 0.00 16.96
CA TYR A 12 4.11 -0.97 16.10
C TYR A 12 4.11 -0.49 14.65
N CYS A 13 4.93 -1.14 13.81
CA CYS A 13 4.89 -0.93 12.37
C CYS A 13 3.64 -1.60 11.81
N GLN A 14 2.72 -0.78 11.31
CA GLN A 14 1.52 -1.26 10.66
C GLN A 14 1.69 -1.21 9.14
N PRO A 15 1.30 -2.28 8.42
CA PRO A 15 1.33 -2.27 6.97
C PRO A 15 0.33 -1.23 6.43
N CYS A 16 0.67 -0.61 5.31
CA CYS A 16 -0.19 0.39 4.69
C CYS A 16 -1.55 -0.20 4.29
N PRO A 17 -2.68 0.44 4.66
CA PRO A 17 -4.00 -0.07 4.32
C PRO A 17 -4.23 -0.13 2.81
N LYS A 18 -5.24 -0.90 2.39
CA LYS A 18 -5.57 -1.03 0.97
C LYS A 18 -5.89 0.33 0.33
N GLY A 19 -5.41 0.52 -0.90
CA GLY A 19 -5.50 1.80 -1.61
C GLY A 19 -4.46 2.82 -1.15
N THR A 20 -3.43 2.40 -0.39
CA THR A 20 -2.31 3.26 -0.03
C THR A 20 -0.98 2.50 -0.18
N TYR A 21 0.10 3.24 -0.41
CA TYR A 21 1.45 2.71 -0.60
C TYR A 21 2.47 3.53 0.19
N GLN A 22 3.65 2.96 0.40
CA GLN A 22 4.76 3.67 1.04
C GLN A 22 6.13 3.19 0.56
N LYS A 23 6.82 4.05 -0.20
CA LYS A 23 8.09 3.75 -0.86
C LYS A 23 9.36 4.05 -0.06
N TYR A 24 9.22 4.84 0.99
CA TYR A 24 10.31 5.29 1.83
C TYR A 24 10.37 4.49 3.12
N ASP A 25 11.58 4.10 3.50
CA ASP A 25 11.87 3.60 4.83
C ASP A 25 11.62 4.68 5.88
N SER A 26 11.17 4.27 7.07
CA SER A 26 10.88 5.15 8.21
C SER A 26 9.77 6.16 7.96
N ALA A 27 8.90 5.90 6.98
CA ALA A 27 7.76 6.75 6.73
C ALA A 27 6.76 6.74 7.88
N LYS A 28 6.18 7.91 8.16
CA LYS A 28 5.18 8.08 9.22
C LYS A 28 3.75 7.90 8.73
N ARG A 29 3.52 7.92 7.41
CA ARG A 29 2.18 7.91 6.80
C ARG A 29 2.20 7.22 5.44
N CYS A 30 1.10 6.56 5.10
CA CYS A 30 0.91 5.93 3.80
C CYS A 30 0.35 6.96 2.81
N THR A 31 0.81 6.90 1.57
CA THR A 31 0.34 7.77 0.49
C THR A 31 -0.83 7.09 -0.21
N PRO A 32 -1.96 7.76 -0.43
CA PRO A 32 -3.07 7.18 -1.16
C PRO A 32 -2.69 6.90 -2.63
N CYS A 33 -3.21 5.80 -3.17
CA CYS A 33 -3.16 5.51 -4.59
C CYS A 33 -3.90 6.62 -5.39
N PRO A 34 -3.49 6.88 -6.64
CA PRO A 34 -4.15 7.85 -7.51
C PRO A 34 -5.62 7.48 -7.78
N SER A 35 -6.44 8.48 -8.14
CA SER A 35 -7.87 8.30 -8.38
C SER A 35 -8.15 7.23 -9.45
N GLY A 36 -9.03 6.29 -9.13
CA GLY A 36 -9.34 5.13 -9.98
C GLY A 36 -8.45 3.90 -9.74
N TRP A 37 -7.42 4.03 -8.90
CA TRP A 37 -6.48 2.96 -8.58
C TRP A 37 -6.66 2.51 -7.12
N ARG A 38 -6.52 1.21 -6.89
CA ARG A 38 -6.59 0.58 -5.57
C ARG A 38 -5.42 -0.39 -5.39
N SER A 39 -5.33 -0.97 -4.20
CA SER A 39 -4.30 -1.95 -3.88
C SER A 39 -4.93 -3.28 -3.41
N ARG A 40 -4.26 -4.40 -3.72
CA ARG A 40 -4.79 -5.78 -3.67
C ARG A 40 -4.49 -6.34 -2.31
N HIS A 41 -3.25 -6.15 -1.92
CA HIS A 41 -2.73 -6.39 -0.60
C HIS A 41 -2.47 -5.07 0.13
N MET A 42 -2.34 -5.21 1.45
CA MET A 42 -1.81 -4.17 2.31
C MET A 42 -0.29 -4.09 2.14
N GLY A 43 0.28 -2.97 2.51
CA GLY A 43 1.72 -2.75 2.54
C GLY A 43 2.40 -2.61 1.19
N LEU A 44 1.74 -1.94 0.24
CA LEU A 44 2.39 -1.58 -1.02
C LEU A 44 3.63 -0.74 -0.79
N ILE A 45 4.67 -1.01 -1.56
CA ILE A 45 5.93 -0.28 -1.51
C ILE A 45 6.05 0.72 -2.66
N SER A 46 5.28 0.58 -3.75
CA SER A 46 5.27 1.54 -4.85
C SER A 46 3.86 1.94 -5.26
N VAL A 47 3.75 3.12 -5.86
CA VAL A 47 2.52 3.57 -6.54
C VAL A 47 2.23 2.72 -7.77
N GLU A 48 3.26 2.11 -8.35
CA GLU A 48 3.18 1.24 -9.53
C GLU A 48 2.53 -0.11 -9.20
N GLU A 49 2.49 -0.47 -7.92
CA GLU A 49 1.74 -1.64 -7.44
C GLU A 49 0.26 -1.31 -7.17
N CYS A 50 -0.12 -0.02 -7.19
CA CYS A 50 -1.53 0.31 -7.31
C CYS A 50 -1.99 -0.23 -8.67
N PHE A 51 -3.20 -0.76 -8.77
CA PHE A 51 -3.80 -1.19 -10.03
C PHE A 51 -5.19 -0.58 -10.15
N SER A 52 -5.66 -0.46 -11.38
CA SER A 52 -7.05 -0.11 -11.65
C SER A 52 -7.97 -1.28 -11.33
N LEU A 53 -9.15 -1.00 -10.78
CA LEU A 53 -10.16 -2.03 -10.48
C LEU A 53 -10.64 -2.80 -11.71
N GLU A 54 -10.31 -2.33 -12.91
CA GLU A 54 -10.56 -3.03 -14.18
C GLU A 54 -9.71 -4.31 -14.33
N LEU A 55 -8.71 -4.53 -13.46
CA LEU A 55 -7.80 -5.69 -13.51
C LEU A 55 -8.05 -6.76 -12.42
N GLU A 56 -8.96 -6.54 -11.45
CA GLU A 56 -9.26 -7.51 -10.37
C GLU A 56 -10.26 -8.59 -10.81
N GLY A 57 -10.05 -9.14 -11.99
CA GLY A 57 -10.80 -10.27 -12.54
C GLY A 57 -10.08 -11.61 -12.43
N ASP A 58 -8.87 -11.68 -11.85
CA ASP A 58 -8.05 -12.89 -11.93
C ASP A 58 -7.35 -13.24 -10.60
N LYS A 59 -7.97 -14.17 -9.87
CA LYS A 59 -7.37 -15.42 -9.37
C LYS A 59 -8.47 -16.27 -8.71
N ARG A 60 -9.13 -17.08 -9.54
CA ARG A 60 -9.73 -18.34 -9.11
C ARG A 60 -8.71 -19.41 -9.47
N GLU A 61 -7.99 -19.90 -8.47
CA GLU A 61 -7.24 -21.16 -8.51
C GLU A 61 -7.83 -22.05 -7.41
#